data_AF-A0A6A6W7V5-F1
#
_entry.id   AF-A0A6A6W7V5-F1
#
_cell.length_a   1.000
_cell.length_b   1.000
_cell.length_c   1.000
_cell.angle_alpha   90.00
_cell.angle_beta   90.00
_cell.angle_gamma   90.00
#
_symmetry.space_group_name_H-M   'P 1'
#
loop_
_entity.id
_entity.type
_entity.pdbx_description
1 polymer ?
#
loop_
_entity_poly.entity_id
_entity_poly.type
_entity_poly.pdbx_seq_one_letter_code
_entity_poly.pdbx_strand_id
1 'polypeptide(L)'
;MARSVVGRAVVVREKYYWPDIQLNVWTIVMLATAGTILGVNASFWQIQNQMNLGVPWIFPYGITVGALTVIFILIELVLIAQRRLLPGIMMLLSFVLLVLFITGIIGTGIQLFGSNSNVNNLCSTYVDNMNVMGVSSNTLAWLEQNSICSSWKAVFSFWIVGTVFLVWMIVMAMQVSRNQFDNY
;
A
#
# COMPACT_ATOMS: atom_id res chain seq x y z
N MET A 1 10.18 64.11 10.47
CA MET A 1 10.95 63.03 9.80
C MET A 1 10.37 61.69 10.28
N ALA A 2 9.57 61.03 9.45
CA ALA A 2 8.96 59.74 9.80
C ALA A 2 9.91 58.61 9.36
N ARG A 3 10.40 57.82 10.33
CA ARG A 3 11.31 56.70 10.08
C ARG A 3 10.45 55.47 9.79
N SER A 4 10.35 55.06 8.53
CA SER A 4 9.70 53.81 8.16
C SER A 4 10.55 52.65 8.66
N VAL A 5 10.02 51.90 9.62
CA VAL A 5 10.63 50.67 10.11
C VAL A 5 10.25 49.58 9.11
N VAL A 6 11.13 49.30 8.16
CA VAL A 6 10.96 48.17 7.24
C VAL A 6 11.18 46.90 8.04
N GLY A 7 10.09 46.27 8.48
CA GLY A 7 10.11 44.94 9.08
C GLY A 7 10.65 43.95 8.06
N ARG A 8 11.93 43.59 8.18
CA ARG A 8 12.54 42.54 7.38
C ARG A 8 11.91 41.23 7.84
N ALA A 9 10.93 40.73 7.09
CA ALA A 9 10.38 39.41 7.30
C ALA A 9 11.53 38.40 7.10
N VAL A 10 12.11 37.94 8.21
CA VAL A 10 13.05 36.83 8.19
C VAL A 10 12.21 35.60 7.88
N VAL A 11 12.19 35.21 6.61
CA VAL A 11 11.63 33.91 6.20
C VAL A 11 12.59 32.85 6.73
N VAL A 12 12.38 32.44 7.98
CA VAL A 12 13.04 31.26 8.53
C VAL A 12 12.47 30.08 7.74
N ARG A 13 13.22 29.58 6.77
CA ARG A 13 12.96 28.27 6.18
C ARG A 13 13.28 27.24 7.25
N GLU A 14 12.29 26.88 8.05
CA GLU A 14 12.37 25.71 8.92
C GLU A 14 12.66 24.50 8.02
N LYS A 15 13.86 23.94 8.19
CA LYS A 15 14.20 22.65 7.60
C LYS A 15 13.66 21.61 8.55
N TYR A 16 12.54 20.99 8.18
CA TYR A 16 12.02 19.84 8.91
C TYR A 16 13.07 18.72 8.91
N TYR A 17 13.53 18.32 10.10
CA TYR A 17 14.40 17.16 10.26
C TYR A 17 13.55 15.90 10.28
N TRP A 18 13.81 15.00 9.33
CA TRP A 18 13.13 13.71 9.23
C TRP A 18 14.04 12.60 9.73
N PRO A 19 13.52 11.60 10.46
CA PRO A 19 14.30 10.45 10.91
C PRO A 19 14.62 9.52 9.73
N ASP A 20 15.86 9.59 9.22
CA ASP A 20 16.31 8.87 8.01
C ASP A 20 16.04 7.36 8.06
N ILE A 21 16.28 6.71 9.21
CA ILE A 21 16.09 5.26 9.35
C ILE A 21 14.60 4.90 9.29
N GLN A 22 13.76 5.63 10.02
CA GLN A 22 12.32 5.32 10.08
C GLN A 22 11.68 5.52 8.72
N LEU A 23 12.07 6.58 8.01
CA LEU A 23 11.55 6.88 6.68
C LEU A 23 12.01 5.86 5.62
N ASN A 24 13.25 5.38 5.69
CA ASN A 24 13.73 4.32 4.80
C ASN A 24 13.01 2.98 5.05
N VAL A 25 12.80 2.59 6.32
CA VAL A 25 12.06 1.38 6.67
C VAL A 25 10.62 1.48 6.17
N TRP A 26 9.98 2.63 6.38
CA TRP A 26 8.63 2.88 5.89
C TRP A 26 8.55 2.74 4.36
N THR A 27 9.50 3.37 3.64
CA THR A 27 9.55 3.35 2.17
C THR A 27 9.66 1.94 1.62
N ILE A 28 10.56 1.12 2.17
CA ILE A 28 10.78 -0.26 1.70
C ILE A 28 9.52 -1.11 1.92
N VAL A 29 8.91 -1.02 3.11
CA VAL A 29 7.72 -1.81 3.45
C VAL A 29 6.54 -1.38 2.56
N MET A 30 6.35 -0.09 2.34
CA MET A 30 5.27 0.41 1.50
C MET A 30 5.48 0.12 0.03
N LEU A 31 6.73 0.10 -0.45
CA LEU A 31 7.04 -0.32 -1.81
C LEU A 31 6.73 -1.81 -2.02
N ALA A 32 7.11 -2.66 -1.07
CA ALA A 32 6.78 -4.08 -1.09
C ALA A 32 5.25 -4.31 -1.03
N THR A 33 4.56 -3.53 -0.20
CA THR A 33 3.10 -3.57 -0.06
C THR A 33 2.40 -3.14 -1.36
N ALA A 34 2.81 -2.02 -1.95
CA ALA A 34 2.23 -1.52 -3.19
C ALA A 34 2.53 -2.44 -4.37
N GLY A 35 3.75 -2.97 -4.47
CA GLY A 35 4.16 -3.89 -5.51
C GLY A 35 3.42 -5.23 -5.45
N THR A 36 3.22 -5.79 -4.26
CA THR A 36 2.45 -7.03 -4.09
C THR A 36 0.98 -6.84 -4.42
N ILE A 37 0.34 -5.77 -3.94
CA ILE A 37 -1.06 -5.45 -4.27
C ILE A 37 -1.22 -5.24 -5.78
N LEU A 38 -0.36 -4.44 -6.41
CA LEU A 38 -0.42 -4.19 -7.85
C LEU A 38 -0.22 -5.49 -8.64
N GLY A 39 0.85 -6.23 -8.34
CA GLY A 39 1.26 -7.42 -9.08
C GLY A 39 0.22 -8.54 -9.01
N VAL A 40 -0.32 -8.83 -7.82
CA VAL A 40 -1.33 -9.89 -7.66
C VAL A 40 -2.66 -9.51 -8.30
N ASN A 41 -3.12 -8.25 -8.15
CA ASN A 41 -4.37 -7.85 -8.79
C ASN A 41 -4.25 -7.81 -10.33
N ALA A 42 -3.06 -7.47 -10.86
CA ALA A 42 -2.78 -7.53 -12.29
C ALA A 42 -2.79 -8.97 -12.83
N SER A 43 -2.18 -9.92 -12.11
CA SER A 43 -2.21 -11.33 -12.51
C SER A 43 -3.63 -11.91 -12.48
N PHE A 44 -4.43 -11.57 -11.45
CA PHE A 44 -5.83 -11.96 -11.41
C PHE A 44 -6.65 -11.38 -12.56
N TRP A 45 -6.43 -10.12 -12.94
CA TRP A 45 -7.09 -9.56 -14.12
C TRP A 45 -6.73 -10.34 -15.40
N GLN A 46 -5.45 -10.65 -15.62
CA GLN A 46 -5.03 -11.44 -16.77
C GLN A 46 -5.68 -12.82 -16.80
N ILE A 47 -5.74 -13.50 -15.64
CA ILE A 47 -6.40 -14.81 -15.51
C ILE A 47 -7.90 -14.72 -15.85
N GLN A 48 -8.61 -13.71 -15.36
CA GLN A 48 -10.03 -13.50 -15.67
C GLN A 48 -10.26 -13.25 -17.16
N ASN A 49 -9.41 -12.44 -17.80
CA ASN A 49 -9.49 -12.19 -19.24
C ASN A 49 -9.25 -13.47 -20.06
N GLN A 50 -8.28 -14.30 -19.65
CA GLN A 50 -7.99 -15.56 -20.33
C GLN A 50 -9.15 -16.56 -20.20
N MET A 51 -9.86 -16.55 -19.07
CA MET A 51 -11.05 -17.38 -18.85
C MET A 51 -12.34 -16.76 -19.42
N ASN A 52 -12.26 -15.57 -20.03
CA ASN A 52 -13.40 -14.82 -20.55
C ASN A 52 -14.53 -14.61 -19.52
N LEU A 53 -14.14 -14.38 -18.28
CA LEU A 53 -15.04 -14.12 -17.16
C LEU A 53 -15.13 -12.61 -16.88
N GLY A 54 -16.24 -12.17 -16.29
CA GLY A 54 -16.40 -10.78 -15.86
C GLY A 54 -15.36 -10.41 -14.80
N VAL A 55 -14.70 -9.27 -14.96
CA VAL A 55 -13.64 -8.81 -14.04
C VAL A 55 -14.29 -8.15 -12.82
N PRO A 56 -14.10 -8.69 -11.59
CA PRO A 56 -14.55 -8.04 -10.37
C PRO A 56 -13.88 -6.66 -10.20
N TRP A 57 -14.63 -5.68 -9.71
CA TRP A 57 -14.15 -4.30 -9.53
C TRP A 57 -12.92 -4.18 -8.61
N ILE A 58 -12.70 -5.14 -7.71
CA ILE A 58 -11.58 -5.10 -6.76
C ILE A 58 -10.22 -5.22 -7.46
N PHE A 59 -10.14 -5.91 -8.61
CA PHE A 59 -8.89 -6.08 -9.34
C PHE A 59 -8.40 -4.77 -9.97
N PRO A 60 -9.19 -4.07 -10.82
CA PRO A 60 -8.79 -2.77 -11.32
C PRO A 60 -8.61 -1.75 -10.17
N TYR A 61 -9.41 -1.84 -9.11
CA TYR A 61 -9.23 -1.03 -7.92
C TYR A 61 -7.86 -1.22 -7.24
N GLY A 62 -7.45 -2.48 -7.01
CA GLY A 62 -6.14 -2.79 -6.41
C GLY A 62 -4.98 -2.34 -7.28
N ILE A 63 -5.13 -2.42 -8.61
CA ILE A 63 -4.12 -1.93 -9.56
C ILE A 63 -4.00 -0.41 -9.49
N THR A 64 -5.11 0.33 -9.48
CA THR A 64 -5.07 1.80 -9.44
C THR A 64 -4.50 2.30 -8.11
N VAL A 65 -4.93 1.73 -6.98
CA VAL A 65 -4.42 2.12 -5.66
C VAL A 65 -2.96 1.72 -5.48
N GLY A 66 -2.57 0.52 -5.92
CA GLY A 66 -1.18 0.09 -5.92
C GLY A 66 -0.29 1.02 -6.76
N ALA A 67 -0.73 1.38 -7.96
CA ALA A 67 0.00 2.31 -8.83
C ALA A 67 0.10 3.72 -8.23
N LEU A 68 -0.99 4.25 -7.66
CA LEU A 68 -0.98 5.53 -6.95
C LEU A 68 0.00 5.53 -5.78
N THR A 69 0.09 4.42 -5.04
CA THR A 69 1.02 4.27 -3.91
C THR A 69 2.47 4.22 -4.39
N VAL A 70 2.78 3.51 -5.48
CA VAL A 70 4.12 3.52 -6.07
C VAL A 70 4.50 4.92 -6.55
N ILE A 71 3.59 5.61 -7.24
CA ILE A 71 3.81 7.00 -7.69
C ILE A 71 4.06 7.92 -6.49
N PHE A 72 3.29 7.77 -5.42
CA PHE A 72 3.48 8.52 -4.19
C PHE A 72 4.88 8.33 -3.60
N ILE A 73 5.35 7.08 -3.51
CA ILE A 73 6.69 6.75 -3.01
C ILE A 73 7.78 7.35 -3.94
N LEU A 74 7.60 7.32 -5.25
CA LEU A 74 8.55 7.93 -6.18
C LEU A 74 8.63 9.46 -6.00
N ILE A 75 7.49 10.12 -5.81
CA ILE A 75 7.43 11.57 -5.51
C ILE A 75 8.14 11.86 -4.19
N GLU A 76 7.93 11.04 -3.17
CA GLU A 76 8.61 11.16 -1.87
C GLU A 76 10.13 11.07 -2.02
N LEU A 77 10.65 10.05 -2.73
CA LEU A 77 12.08 9.89 -2.99
C LEU A 77 12.68 11.12 -3.68
N VAL A 78 11.97 11.71 -4.64
CA VAL A 78 12.38 12.96 -5.31
C VAL A 78 12.41 14.13 -4.32
N LEU A 79 11.41 14.26 -3.43
CA LEU A 79 11.37 15.33 -2.43
C LEU A 79 12.46 15.21 -1.37
N ILE A 80 12.83 13.98 -0.99
CA ILE A 80 13.97 13.69 -0.10
C ILE A 80 15.27 14.13 -0.76
N ALA A 81 15.48 13.78 -2.03
CA ALA A 81 16.65 14.21 -2.79
C ALA A 81 16.78 15.74 -2.86
N GLN A 82 15.65 16.46 -2.87
CA GLN A 82 15.61 17.93 -2.88
C GLN A 82 15.67 18.56 -1.47
N ARG A 83 15.65 17.76 -0.39
CA ARG A 83 15.54 18.23 1.01
C ARG A 83 14.36 19.19 1.24
N ARG A 84 13.24 18.97 0.54
CA ARG A 84 12.04 19.82 0.57
C ARG A 84 10.79 19.07 1.04
N LEU A 85 10.97 18.11 1.94
CA LEU A 85 9.88 17.27 2.38
C LEU A 85 8.95 18.05 3.32
N LEU A 86 7.79 18.44 2.79
CA LEU A 86 6.76 19.22 3.48
C LEU A 86 5.85 18.26 4.27
N PRO A 87 5.79 18.35 5.60
CA PRO A 87 4.98 17.43 6.42
C PRO A 87 3.49 17.49 6.11
N GLY A 88 2.98 18.67 5.71
CA GLY A 88 1.56 18.83 5.35
C GLY A 88 1.12 18.01 4.14
N ILE A 89 1.97 17.93 3.10
CA ILE A 89 1.67 17.14 1.89
C ILE A 89 1.70 15.64 2.23
N MET A 90 2.68 15.23 3.05
CA MET A 90 2.81 13.83 3.49
C MET A 90 1.60 13.38 4.32
N MET A 91 1.12 14.23 5.25
CA MET A 91 -0.09 13.93 6.02
C MET A 91 -1.33 13.79 5.14
N LEU A 92 -1.54 14.73 4.21
CA LEU A 92 -2.72 14.72 3.35
C LEU A 92 -2.73 13.49 2.42
N LEU A 93 -1.62 13.21 1.75
CA LEU A 93 -1.53 12.07 0.82
C LEU A 93 -1.60 10.74 1.57
N SER A 94 -0.99 10.63 2.74
CA SER A 94 -1.12 9.43 3.59
C SER A 94 -2.56 9.20 4.05
N PHE A 95 -3.30 10.26 4.37
CA PHE A 95 -4.71 10.15 4.75
C PHE A 95 -5.60 9.69 3.58
N VAL A 96 -5.39 10.24 2.38
CA VAL A 96 -6.12 9.80 1.17
C VAL A 96 -5.83 8.34 0.87
N LEU A 97 -4.55 7.93 0.88
CA LEU A 97 -4.17 6.53 0.69
C LEU A 97 -4.73 5.63 1.80
N LEU A 98 -4.81 6.09 3.05
CA LEU A 98 -5.37 5.32 4.15
C LEU A 98 -6.83 4.96 3.90
N VAL A 99 -7.65 5.91 3.44
CA VAL A 99 -9.05 5.64 3.10
C VAL A 99 -9.14 4.62 1.97
N LEU A 100 -8.30 4.76 0.93
CA LEU A 100 -8.23 3.81 -0.17
C LEU A 100 -7.82 2.40 0.31
N PHE A 101 -6.83 2.31 1.19
CA PHE A 101 -6.40 1.01 1.73
C PHE A 101 -7.50 0.35 2.55
N ILE A 102 -8.24 1.10 3.37
CA ILE A 102 -9.38 0.57 4.13
C ILE A 102 -10.46 0.02 3.18
N THR A 103 -10.79 0.74 2.10
CA THR A 103 -11.74 0.23 1.12
C THR A 103 -11.24 -1.03 0.41
N GLY A 104 -9.92 -1.15 0.18
CA GLY A 104 -9.27 -2.38 -0.29
C GLY A 104 -9.41 -3.55 0.68
N ILE A 105 -9.21 -3.32 1.99
CA ILE A 105 -9.42 -4.34 3.05
C ILE A 105 -10.87 -4.84 3.01
N ILE A 106 -11.85 -3.94 2.97
CA ILE A 106 -13.26 -4.31 2.99
C ILE A 106 -13.61 -5.10 1.73
N GLY A 107 -13.22 -4.60 0.55
CA GLY A 107 -13.53 -5.24 -0.73
C GLY A 107 -12.91 -6.63 -0.87
N THR A 108 -11.63 -6.79 -0.47
CA THR A 108 -10.96 -8.10 -0.48
C THR A 108 -11.47 -9.02 0.62
N GLY A 109 -11.77 -8.50 1.81
CA GLY A 109 -12.34 -9.26 2.93
C GLY A 109 -13.71 -9.86 2.61
N ILE A 110 -14.58 -9.11 1.94
CA ILE A 110 -15.89 -9.61 1.49
C ILE A 110 -15.72 -10.76 0.48
N GLN A 111 -14.72 -10.70 -0.41
CA GLN A 111 -14.52 -11.77 -1.39
C GLN A 111 -13.86 -13.01 -0.78
N LEU A 112 -12.96 -12.80 0.18
CA LEU A 112 -12.23 -13.88 0.84
C LEU A 112 -13.12 -14.65 1.84
N PHE A 113 -13.92 -13.94 2.63
CA PHE A 113 -14.71 -14.49 3.73
C PHE A 113 -16.24 -14.39 3.55
N GLY A 114 -16.72 -13.70 2.50
CA GLY A 114 -18.16 -13.53 2.27
C GLY A 114 -18.84 -14.82 1.79
N SER A 115 -20.11 -14.98 2.15
CA SER A 115 -20.90 -16.19 1.88
C SER A 115 -21.05 -16.55 0.40
N ASN A 116 -21.09 -15.55 -0.49
CA ASN A 116 -21.34 -15.76 -1.91
C ASN A 116 -20.07 -16.11 -2.72
N SER A 117 -18.90 -15.62 -2.31
CA SER A 117 -17.63 -15.83 -3.04
C SER A 117 -16.71 -16.83 -2.33
N ASN A 118 -16.73 -16.85 -1.00
CA ASN A 118 -16.11 -17.80 -0.08
C ASN A 118 -14.80 -18.45 -0.55
N VAL A 119 -13.88 -17.62 -1.06
CA VAL A 119 -12.61 -18.08 -1.63
C VAL A 119 -11.83 -18.90 -0.61
N ASN A 120 -11.89 -18.54 0.67
CA ASN A 120 -11.18 -19.26 1.73
C ASN A 120 -11.68 -20.71 1.92
N ASN A 121 -12.99 -20.97 1.80
CA ASN A 121 -13.52 -22.33 1.90
C ASN A 121 -13.20 -23.17 0.66
N LEU A 122 -13.23 -22.55 -0.53
CA LEU A 122 -12.77 -23.18 -1.77
C LEU A 122 -11.29 -23.58 -1.66
N CYS A 123 -10.45 -22.69 -1.15
CA CYS A 123 -9.04 -22.99 -0.90
C CYS A 123 -8.86 -24.17 0.06
N SER A 124 -9.63 -24.21 1.15
CA SER A 124 -9.55 -25.34 2.08
C SER A 124 -10.00 -26.65 1.44
N THR A 125 -11.07 -26.62 0.64
CA THR A 125 -11.63 -27.82 0.00
C THR A 125 -10.71 -28.37 -1.10
N TYR A 126 -10.16 -27.49 -1.95
CA TYR A 126 -9.42 -27.90 -3.15
C TYR A 126 -7.91 -27.96 -2.96
N VAL A 127 -7.33 -27.22 -2.00
CA VAL A 127 -5.88 -27.18 -1.76
C VAL A 127 -5.51 -27.97 -0.50
N ASP A 128 -6.10 -27.63 0.65
CA ASP A 128 -5.69 -28.20 1.94
C ASP A 128 -6.08 -29.68 2.09
N ASN A 129 -7.23 -30.08 1.51
CA ASN A 129 -7.76 -31.46 1.65
C ASN A 129 -7.43 -32.39 0.47
N MET A 130 -6.89 -31.88 -0.64
CA MET A 130 -6.61 -32.68 -1.85
C MET A 130 -5.18 -32.45 -2.35
N ASN A 131 -4.19 -32.88 -1.56
CA ASN A 131 -2.79 -32.82 -1.98
C ASN A 131 -2.51 -33.85 -3.08
N VAL A 132 -2.16 -33.37 -4.28
CA VAL A 132 -1.77 -34.18 -5.43
C VAL A 132 -0.27 -34.05 -5.65
N MET A 133 0.45 -35.17 -5.78
CA MET A 133 1.90 -35.19 -6.00
C MET A 133 2.26 -35.87 -7.33
N GLY A 134 3.42 -35.54 -7.90
CA GLY A 134 3.96 -36.13 -9.13
C GLY A 134 3.91 -35.20 -10.34
N VAL A 135 4.53 -35.60 -11.46
CA VAL A 135 4.62 -34.79 -12.69
C VAL A 135 3.39 -35.06 -13.57
N SER A 136 2.24 -34.52 -13.18
CA SER A 136 0.98 -34.68 -13.90
C SER A 136 0.29 -33.33 -14.12
N SER A 137 -0.59 -33.24 -15.12
CA SER A 137 -1.42 -32.04 -15.36
C SER A 137 -2.30 -31.70 -14.15
N ASN A 138 -2.73 -32.71 -13.39
CA ASN A 138 -3.51 -32.51 -12.17
C ASN A 138 -2.68 -31.84 -11.07
N THR A 139 -1.40 -32.21 -10.94
CA THR A 139 -0.48 -31.55 -10.00
C THR A 139 -0.26 -30.09 -10.38
N LEU A 140 -0.12 -29.78 -11.69
CA LEU A 140 0.00 -28.40 -12.17
C LEU A 140 -1.25 -27.59 -11.82
N ALA A 141 -2.44 -28.14 -12.06
CA ALA A 141 -3.69 -27.48 -11.70
C ALA A 141 -3.81 -27.21 -10.19
N TRP A 142 -3.37 -28.16 -9.35
CA TRP A 142 -3.32 -27.96 -7.90
C TRP A 142 -2.32 -26.87 -7.49
N LEU A 143 -1.12 -26.83 -8.09
CA LEU A 143 -0.12 -25.78 -7.83
C LEU A 143 -0.63 -24.38 -8.19
N GLU A 144 -1.31 -24.25 -9.32
CA GLU A 144 -1.96 -22.99 -9.73
C GLU A 144 -3.03 -22.56 -8.73
N GLN A 145 -3.90 -23.49 -8.29
CA GLN A 145 -4.93 -23.19 -7.28
C GLN A 145 -4.30 -22.78 -5.93
N ASN A 146 -3.24 -23.47 -5.49
CA ASN A 146 -2.50 -23.13 -4.29
C ASN A 146 -1.87 -21.72 -4.38
N SER A 147 -1.29 -21.40 -5.54
CA SER A 147 -0.72 -20.07 -5.81
C SER A 147 -1.78 -18.97 -5.73
N ILE A 148 -2.96 -19.19 -6.32
CA ILE A 148 -4.09 -18.25 -6.26
C ILE A 148 -4.54 -18.04 -4.81
N CYS A 149 -4.72 -19.12 -4.06
CA CYS A 149 -5.14 -19.07 -2.65
C CYS A 149 -4.16 -18.32 -1.75
N SER A 150 -2.85 -18.59 -1.91
CA SER A 150 -1.79 -17.88 -1.20
C SER A 150 -1.77 -16.39 -1.57
N SER A 151 -1.94 -16.08 -2.85
CA SER A 151 -1.95 -14.70 -3.36
C SER A 151 -3.12 -13.88 -2.80
N TRP A 152 -4.32 -14.48 -2.66
CA TRP A 152 -5.46 -13.84 -2.00
C TRP A 152 -5.18 -13.49 -0.53
N LYS A 153 -4.62 -14.44 0.22
CA LYS A 153 -4.25 -14.22 1.64
C LYS A 153 -3.13 -13.18 1.75
N ALA A 154 -2.17 -13.20 0.84
CA ALA A 154 -1.08 -12.22 0.78
C ALA A 154 -1.63 -10.81 0.54
N VAL A 155 -2.46 -10.60 -0.49
CA VAL A 155 -3.05 -9.28 -0.79
C VAL A 155 -3.86 -8.75 0.39
N PHE A 156 -4.70 -9.58 1.00
CA PHE A 156 -5.46 -9.17 2.19
C PHE A 156 -4.54 -8.72 3.34
N SER A 157 -3.47 -9.47 3.59
CA SER A 157 -2.49 -9.14 4.63
C SER A 157 -1.74 -7.83 4.30
N PHE A 158 -1.34 -7.63 3.05
CA PHE A 158 -0.64 -6.43 2.61
C PHE A 158 -1.52 -5.18 2.66
N TRP A 159 -2.83 -5.28 2.43
CA TRP A 159 -3.75 -4.17 2.70
C TRP A 159 -3.72 -3.75 4.18
N ILE A 160 -3.72 -4.71 5.11
CA ILE A 160 -3.64 -4.42 6.56
C ILE A 160 -2.29 -3.80 6.91
N VAL A 161 -1.17 -4.40 6.46
CA VAL A 161 0.18 -3.87 6.71
C VAL A 161 0.28 -2.43 6.19
N GLY A 162 -0.21 -2.16 4.98
CA GLY A 162 -0.23 -0.82 4.41
C GLY A 162 -1.01 0.18 5.25
N THR A 163 -2.20 -0.19 5.77
CA THR A 163 -2.96 0.72 6.66
C THR A 163 -2.19 1.09 7.92
N VAL A 164 -1.53 0.12 8.57
CA VAL A 164 -0.74 0.37 9.79
C VAL A 164 0.41 1.32 9.50
N PHE A 165 1.13 1.10 8.39
CA PHE A 165 2.25 1.95 8.01
C PHE A 165 1.80 3.35 7.54
N LEU A 166 0.63 3.49 6.92
CA LEU A 166 0.06 4.80 6.59
C LEU A 166 -0.34 5.59 7.84
N VAL A 167 -0.93 4.93 8.86
CA VAL A 167 -1.17 5.55 10.17
C VAL A 167 0.15 5.98 10.80
N TRP A 168 1.18 5.13 10.71
CA TRP A 168 2.50 5.46 11.25
C TRP A 168 3.12 6.70 10.59
N MET A 169 2.95 6.90 9.28
CA MET A 169 3.40 8.15 8.62
C MET A 169 2.67 9.38 9.09
N ILE A 170 1.36 9.29 9.33
CA ILE A 170 0.60 10.42 9.86
C ILE A 170 1.17 10.79 11.24
N VAL A 171 1.48 9.80 12.08
CA VAL A 171 2.13 10.03 13.38
C VAL A 171 3.52 10.65 13.24
N MET A 172 4.38 10.11 12.38
CA MET A 172 5.72 10.68 12.15
C MET A 172 5.65 12.11 11.62
N ALA A 173 4.76 12.39 10.67
CA ALA A 173 4.60 13.73 10.12
C ALA A 173 4.06 14.74 11.16
N MET A 174 3.20 14.31 12.08
CA MET A 174 2.80 15.12 13.23
C MET A 174 3.97 15.42 14.17
N GLN A 175 4.82 14.43 14.47
CA GLN A 175 6.01 14.64 15.31
C GLN A 175 7.00 15.62 14.67
N VAL A 176 7.21 15.50 13.35
CA VAL A 176 8.05 16.42 12.58
C VAL A 176 7.48 17.84 12.57
N SER A 177 6.16 18.00 12.42
CA SER A 177 5.53 19.34 12.46
C SER A 177 5.63 20.04 13.83
N ARG A 178 5.89 19.27 14.90
CA ARG A 178 6.03 19.79 16.27
C ARG A 178 7.51 19.96 16.68
N ASN A 179 8.44 19.86 15.73
CA ASN A 179 9.90 19.95 15.94
C ASN A 179 10.43 19.02 17.04
N GLN A 180 9.81 17.86 17.25
CA GLN A 180 10.21 16.95 18.33
C GLN A 180 11.58 16.30 18.12
N PHE A 181 12.13 16.36 16.90
CA PHE A 181 13.42 15.78 16.54
C PHE A 181 14.60 16.78 16.63
N ASP A 182 14.36 18.06 16.95
CA ASP A 182 15.40 19.09 17.05
C ASP A 182 16.10 19.16 18.43
N ASN A 183 15.68 18.34 19.39
CA ASN A 183 16.17 18.39 20.78
C ASN A 183 17.34 17.41 21.10
N TYR A 184 18.02 16.87 20.08
CA TYR A 184 19.23 16.06 20.24
C TYR A 184 20.31 16.45 19.22
#